data_AF-A0A6P4IYR4-F1
#
_entry.id   AF-A0A6P4IYR4-F1
#
_cell.length_a   1.000
_cell.length_b   1.000
_cell.length_c   1.000
_cell.angle_alpha   90.00
_cell.angle_beta   90.00
_cell.angle_gamma   90.00
#
_symmetry.space_group_name_H-M   'P 1'
#
loop_
_entity.id
_entity.type
_entity.pdbx_description
1 polymer ?
#
loop_
_entity_poly.entity_id
_entity_poly.type
_entity_poly.pdbx_seq_one_letter_code
_entity_poly.pdbx_strand_id
1 'polypeptide(L)'
;MSQVRRNPLSQHGAHIDELVFDWFSLTRKDNVPISGQFVREKAREIAVQMGYDGFSASPGWLQKWRKRHNINYNETGDSLDVQEFETILVKSEPLSNREDDDLSSVDLVKPIYSIEEAMMQLARLKEFVKDDFISYQQLVSLENQWSWKWNNFKKGVP
;
A
#
# COMPACT_ATOMS: atom_id res chain seq x y z
N MET A 1 6.38 27.78 12.66
CA MET A 1 5.70 26.75 13.48
C MET A 1 6.27 25.39 13.10
N SER A 2 7.12 24.83 13.96
CA SER A 2 7.87 23.61 13.69
C SER A 2 6.92 22.41 13.61
N GLN A 3 6.74 21.83 12.43
CA GLN A 3 6.02 20.58 12.30
C GLN A 3 6.86 19.46 12.93
N VAL A 4 6.52 19.10 14.16
CA VAL A 4 7.06 17.91 14.83
C VAL A 4 6.66 16.71 14.00
N ARG A 5 7.62 16.14 13.26
CA ARG A 5 7.44 14.85 12.57
C ARG A 5 7.14 13.82 13.64
N ARG A 6 5.90 13.33 13.69
CA ARG A 6 5.47 12.37 14.70
C ARG A 6 6.21 11.04 14.48
N ASN A 7 6.79 10.55 15.56
CA ASN A 7 7.61 9.35 15.68
C ASN A 7 7.09 8.15 14.84
N PRO A 8 7.98 7.34 14.22
CA PRO A 8 7.60 6.03 13.71
C PRO A 8 6.96 5.21 14.83
N LEU A 9 6.04 4.30 14.47
CA LEU A 9 5.48 3.37 15.45
C LEU A 9 6.66 2.65 16.13
N SER A 10 6.60 2.51 17.45
CA SER A 10 7.54 1.61 18.14
C SER A 10 7.40 0.21 17.55
N GLN A 11 8.44 -0.63 17.65
CA GLN A 11 8.39 -2.00 17.14
C GLN A 11 7.13 -2.75 17.62
N HIS A 12 6.79 -2.59 18.90
CA HIS A 12 5.56 -3.15 19.50
C HIS A 12 4.28 -2.57 18.90
N GLY A 13 4.25 -1.26 18.65
CA GLY A 13 3.11 -0.61 18.00
C GLY A 13 2.91 -1.08 16.57
N ALA A 14 3.99 -1.30 15.81
CA ALA A 14 3.94 -1.83 14.46
C ALA A 14 3.42 -3.27 14.43
N HIS A 15 3.83 -4.10 15.39
CA HIS A 15 3.34 -5.47 15.49
C HIS A 15 1.84 -5.54 15.82
N ILE A 16 1.37 -4.71 16.76
CA ILE A 16 -0.08 -4.58 17.05
C ILE A 16 -0.83 -4.08 15.81
N ASP A 17 -0.23 -3.16 15.04
CA ASP A 17 -0.81 -2.62 13.80
C ASP A 17 -1.14 -3.72 12.78
N GLU A 18 -0.19 -4.63 12.56
CA GLU A 18 -0.31 -5.76 11.62
C GLU A 18 -1.36 -6.76 12.10
N LEU A 19 -1.34 -7.16 13.37
CA LEU A 19 -2.29 -8.12 13.92
C LEU A 19 -3.74 -7.63 13.86
N VAL A 20 -3.95 -6.33 14.10
CA VAL A 20 -5.28 -5.72 13.96
C VAL A 20 -5.73 -5.75 12.51
N PHE A 21 -4.81 -5.55 11.55
CA PHE A 21 -5.13 -5.63 10.13
C PHE A 21 -5.49 -7.04 9.67
N ASP A 22 -4.77 -8.06 10.15
CA ASP A 22 -5.06 -9.46 9.84
C ASP A 22 -6.44 -9.86 10.37
N TRP A 23 -6.73 -9.52 11.63
CA TRP A 23 -8.04 -9.73 12.23
C TRP A 23 -9.16 -9.00 11.47
N PHE A 24 -8.93 -7.73 11.10
CA PHE A 24 -9.89 -6.93 10.36
C PHE A 24 -10.21 -7.56 9.01
N SER A 25 -9.17 -7.99 8.29
CA SER A 25 -9.28 -8.63 6.97
C SER A 25 -10.04 -9.96 7.05
N LEU A 26 -9.82 -10.76 8.08
CA LEU A 26 -10.56 -12.00 8.32
C LEU A 26 -12.03 -11.73 8.63
N THR A 27 -12.29 -10.83 9.58
CA THR A 27 -13.66 -10.49 10.02
C THR A 27 -14.47 -9.87 8.86
N ARG A 28 -13.82 -9.11 7.98
CA ARG A 28 -14.47 -8.53 6.80
C ARG A 28 -14.82 -9.57 5.74
N LYS A 29 -14.02 -10.63 5.58
CA LYS A 29 -14.35 -11.77 4.68
C LYS A 29 -15.66 -12.45 5.08
N ASP A 30 -15.99 -12.43 6.37
CA ASP A 30 -17.24 -12.94 6.89
C ASP A 30 -18.43 -11.96 6.72
N ASN A 31 -18.24 -10.88 5.95
CA ASN A 31 -19.20 -9.81 5.68
C ASN A 31 -19.74 -9.09 6.94
N VAL A 32 -19.01 -9.15 8.05
CA VAL A 32 -19.38 -8.44 9.27
C VAL A 32 -18.99 -6.96 9.13
N PRO A 33 -19.92 -6.00 9.35
CA PRO A 33 -19.58 -4.58 9.39
C PRO A 33 -18.77 -4.27 10.65
N ILE A 34 -17.64 -3.58 10.48
CA ILE A 34 -16.68 -3.30 11.55
C ILE A 34 -16.56 -1.80 11.73
N SER A 35 -17.05 -1.28 12.85
CA SER A 35 -16.90 0.13 13.18
C SER A 35 -15.47 0.46 13.63
N GLY A 36 -15.07 1.73 13.46
CA GLY A 36 -13.77 2.21 13.96
C GLY A 36 -13.64 2.09 15.49
N GLN A 37 -14.74 2.10 16.24
CA GLN A 37 -14.72 1.84 17.67
C GLN A 37 -14.29 0.39 17.96
N PHE A 38 -14.86 -0.57 17.23
CA PHE A 38 -14.56 -1.99 17.38
C PHE A 38 -13.09 -2.30 17.06
N VAL A 39 -12.53 -1.66 16.03
CA VAL A 39 -11.09 -1.77 15.72
C VAL A 39 -10.22 -1.31 16.89
N ARG A 40 -10.55 -0.20 17.55
CA ARG A 40 -9.77 0.30 18.69
C ARG A 40 -9.88 -0.62 19.90
N GLU A 41 -11.06 -1.19 20.15
CA GLU A 41 -11.26 -2.18 21.21
C GLU A 41 -10.42 -3.42 20.96
N LYS A 42 -10.48 -3.97 19.74
CA LYS A 42 -9.64 -5.10 19.36
C LYS A 42 -8.15 -4.81 19.47
N ALA A 43 -7.72 -3.61 19.09
CA ALA A 43 -6.31 -3.23 19.19
C ALA A 43 -5.82 -3.17 20.64
N ARG A 44 -6.67 -2.79 21.60
CA ARG A 44 -6.34 -2.87 23.03
C ARG A 44 -6.27 -4.32 23.51
N GLU A 45 -7.22 -5.16 23.11
CA GLU A 45 -7.21 -6.59 23.46
C GLU A 45 -5.92 -7.27 22.98
N ILE A 46 -5.54 -7.05 21.72
CA ILE A 46 -4.32 -7.58 21.13
C ILE A 46 -3.09 -7.05 21.86
N ALA A 47 -3.08 -5.77 22.23
CA ALA A 47 -1.96 -5.20 22.97
C ALA A 47 -1.77 -5.84 24.35
N VAL A 48 -2.87 -6.07 25.09
CA VAL A 48 -2.85 -6.77 26.39
C VAL A 48 -2.37 -8.21 26.22
N GLN A 49 -2.85 -8.92 25.19
CA GLN A 49 -2.40 -10.29 24.89
C GLN A 49 -0.89 -10.36 24.58
N MET A 50 -0.34 -9.28 24.03
CA MET A 50 1.09 -9.15 23.75
C MET A 50 1.92 -8.59 24.92
N GLY A 51 1.31 -8.32 26.07
CA GLY A 51 1.99 -7.77 27.25
C GLY A 51 2.27 -6.27 27.18
N TYR A 52 1.54 -5.52 26.36
CA TYR A 52 1.68 -4.07 26.16
C TYR A 52 0.42 -3.31 26.60
N ASP A 53 0.16 -3.26 27.90
CA ASP A 53 -1.03 -2.61 28.47
C ASP A 53 -1.08 -1.08 28.27
N GLY A 54 0.04 -0.46 27.88
CA GLY A 54 0.13 0.98 27.59
C GLY A 54 -0.42 1.41 26.23
N PHE A 55 -0.91 0.48 25.40
CA PHE A 55 -1.41 0.81 24.07
C PHE A 55 -2.81 1.44 24.12
N SER A 56 -2.88 2.74 23.89
CA SER A 56 -4.14 3.50 24.01
C SER A 56 -5.15 3.25 22.88
N ALA A 57 -4.72 2.76 21.72
CA ALA A 57 -5.53 2.70 20.49
C ALA A 57 -6.26 4.04 20.20
N SER A 58 -5.51 5.14 20.26
CA SER A 58 -6.07 6.50 20.17
C SER A 58 -6.77 6.76 18.82
N PRO A 59 -7.68 7.75 18.74
CA PRO A 59 -8.28 8.14 17.47
C PRO A 59 -7.24 8.49 16.39
N GLY A 60 -6.13 9.11 16.79
CA GLY A 60 -5.01 9.42 15.90
C GLY A 60 -4.23 8.18 15.44
N TRP A 61 -4.16 7.13 16.26
CA TRP A 61 -3.63 5.84 15.81
C TRP A 61 -4.56 5.21 14.77
N LEU A 62 -5.87 5.16 15.02
CA LEU A 62 -6.85 4.60 14.08
C LEU A 62 -6.79 5.31 12.72
N GLN A 63 -6.73 6.65 12.70
CA GLN A 63 -6.61 7.42 11.47
C GLN A 63 -5.36 7.03 10.66
N LYS A 64 -4.22 6.83 11.34
CA LYS A 64 -2.97 6.42 10.70
C LYS A 64 -2.98 4.94 10.26
N TRP A 65 -3.53 4.06 11.08
CA TRP A 65 -3.70 2.63 10.79
C TRP A 65 -4.52 2.46 9.51
N ARG A 66 -5.68 3.14 9.43
CA ARG A 66 -6.50 3.18 8.22
C ARG A 66 -5.73 3.63 6.99
N LYS A 67 -4.96 4.73 7.12
CA LYS A 67 -4.16 5.27 6.01
C LYS A 67 -3.06 4.29 5.56
N ARG A 68 -2.43 3.56 6.48
CA ARG A 68 -1.41 2.55 6.15
C ARG A 68 -2.00 1.37 5.38
N HIS A 69 -3.21 0.95 5.76
CA HIS A 69 -3.87 -0.24 5.23
C HIS A 69 -4.91 0.04 4.15
N ASN A 70 -4.99 1.29 3.67
CA ASN A 70 -5.95 1.75 2.67
C ASN A 70 -7.41 1.46 3.03
N ILE A 71 -7.79 1.74 4.29
CA ILE A 71 -9.13 1.49 4.83
C ILE A 71 -9.89 2.82 4.94
N ASN A 72 -11.10 2.87 4.40
CA ASN A 72 -11.99 4.02 4.48
C ASN A 72 -13.30 3.68 5.20
N TYR A 73 -14.12 4.68 5.48
CA TYR A 73 -15.49 4.39 5.91
C TYR A 73 -16.31 4.02 4.67
N ASN A 74 -17.30 3.14 4.85
CA ASN A 74 -18.31 2.87 3.85
C ASN A 74 -19.18 4.11 3.59
N GLU A 75 -20.07 4.03 2.60
CA GLU A 75 -20.94 5.14 2.18
C GLU A 75 -21.81 5.69 3.31
N THR A 76 -22.24 4.83 4.24
CA THR A 76 -23.05 5.20 5.41
C THR A 76 -22.24 5.80 6.55
N GLY A 77 -20.90 5.66 6.53
CA GLY A 77 -20.00 6.21 7.54
C GLY A 77 -19.92 5.41 8.84
N ASP A 78 -20.59 4.25 8.93
CA ASP A 78 -20.75 3.46 10.15
C ASP A 78 -19.76 2.28 10.24
N SER A 79 -19.34 1.74 9.09
CA SER A 79 -18.38 0.64 8.98
C SER A 79 -17.13 1.05 8.23
N LEU A 80 -16.03 0.37 8.51
CA LEU A 80 -14.78 0.47 7.77
C LEU A 80 -14.75 -0.55 6.65
N ASP A 81 -14.14 -0.18 5.53
CA ASP A 81 -13.94 -1.05 4.37
C ASP A 81 -12.56 -0.87 3.74
N VAL A 82 -12.01 -1.96 3.22
CA VAL A 82 -10.75 -1.90 2.45
C VAL A 82 -11.09 -1.32 1.10
N GLN A 83 -10.45 -0.20 0.74
CA GLN A 83 -10.64 0.35 -0.59
C GLN A 83 -9.90 -0.54 -1.59
N GLU A 84 -10.66 -1.11 -2.51
CA GLU A 84 -10.09 -1.79 -3.67
C GLU A 84 -9.22 -0.79 -4.42
N PHE A 85 -7.98 -1.18 -4.74
CA PHE A 85 -7.17 -0.34 -5.60
C PHE A 85 -7.84 -0.38 -6.97
N GLU A 86 -8.37 0.75 -7.43
CA GLU A 86 -8.76 0.83 -8.84
C GLU A 86 -7.47 0.71 -9.65
N THR A 87 -7.27 -0.46 -10.28
CA THR A 87 -6.35 -0.55 -11.40
C THR A 87 -6.90 0.36 -12.46
N ILE A 88 -6.41 1.59 -12.52
CA ILE A 88 -6.59 2.42 -13.69
C ILE A 88 -5.84 1.65 -14.78
N LEU A 89 -6.57 0.84 -15.55
CA LEU A 89 -6.09 0.34 -16.82
C LEU A 89 -5.98 1.60 -17.67
N VAL A 90 -4.81 2.24 -17.61
CA VAL A 90 -4.45 3.30 -18.54
C VAL A 90 -4.50 2.60 -19.88
N LYS A 91 -5.62 2.76 -20.58
CA LYS A 91 -5.69 2.55 -22.02
C LYS A 91 -4.78 3.63 -22.57
N SER A 92 -3.48 3.38 -22.56
CA SER A 92 -2.57 4.13 -23.40
C SER A 92 -3.00 3.76 -24.81
N GLU A 93 -3.85 4.60 -25.39
CA GLU A 93 -3.96 4.64 -26.84
C GLU A 93 -2.52 4.80 -27.33
N PRO A 94 -2.04 3.90 -28.20
CA PRO A 94 -0.76 4.12 -28.86
C PRO A 94 -0.82 5.54 -29.42
N LEU A 95 0.19 6.36 -29.16
CA LEU A 95 0.32 7.62 -29.88
C LEU A 95 0.32 7.23 -31.35
N SER A 96 -0.81 7.44 -32.05
CA SER A 96 -0.87 7.16 -33.47
C SER A 96 0.11 8.13 -34.08
N ASN A 97 1.19 7.59 -34.64
CA ASN A 97 2.21 8.35 -35.32
C ASN A 97 1.51 9.36 -36.23
N ARG A 98 1.76 10.66 -35.99
CA ARG A 98 1.54 11.66 -37.04
C ARG A 98 2.39 11.18 -38.22
N GLU A 99 1.77 10.98 -39.37
CA GLU A 99 2.35 10.23 -40.49
C GLU A 99 3.53 10.92 -41.18
N ASP A 100 3.99 12.08 -40.71
CA ASP A 100 5.01 12.87 -41.38
C ASP A 100 6.15 13.18 -40.41
N ASP A 101 7.18 12.32 -40.38
CA ASP A 101 8.59 12.71 -40.53
C ASP A 101 9.54 11.58 -40.07
N ASP A 102 10.36 11.16 -41.04
CA ASP A 102 11.70 10.59 -40.96
C ASP A 102 12.09 9.67 -39.78
N LEU A 103 12.43 8.45 -40.20
CA LEU A 103 12.92 7.31 -39.43
C LEU A 103 14.08 7.67 -38.48
N SER A 104 13.81 7.72 -37.17
CA SER A 104 14.71 7.11 -36.19
C SER A 104 13.88 6.27 -35.22
N SER A 105 14.21 4.99 -35.19
CA SER A 105 13.56 3.90 -34.47
C SER A 105 13.18 4.29 -33.03
N VAL A 106 11.97 4.82 -32.85
CA VAL A 106 11.36 4.93 -31.52
C VAL A 106 10.94 3.51 -31.18
N ASP A 107 11.76 2.82 -30.39
CA ASP A 107 11.46 1.47 -29.91
C ASP A 107 10.05 1.48 -29.34
N LEU A 108 9.10 0.95 -30.12
CA LEU A 108 7.75 0.66 -29.69
C LEU A 108 7.91 -0.14 -28.39
N VAL A 109 7.59 0.46 -27.25
CA VAL A 109 7.62 -0.24 -25.97
C VAL A 109 6.58 -1.34 -26.08
N LYS A 110 7.04 -2.52 -26.49
CA LYS A 110 6.20 -3.71 -26.60
C LYS A 110 5.55 -3.92 -25.23
N PRO A 111 4.30 -4.41 -25.18
CA PRO A 111 3.71 -4.77 -23.90
C PRO A 111 4.69 -5.68 -23.14
N ILE A 112 4.82 -5.48 -21.84
CA ILE A 112 5.79 -6.21 -21.03
C ILE A 112 5.25 -7.63 -20.86
N TYR A 113 5.91 -8.63 -21.43
CA TYR A 113 5.43 -10.02 -21.42
C TYR A 113 6.23 -10.91 -20.45
N SER A 114 7.29 -10.38 -19.85
CA SER A 114 8.21 -11.11 -18.98
C SER A 114 8.49 -10.36 -17.68
N ILE A 115 8.72 -11.14 -16.61
CA ILE A 115 9.16 -10.63 -15.30
C ILE A 115 10.50 -9.90 -15.44
N GLU A 116 11.42 -10.45 -16.22
CA GLU A 116 12.75 -9.87 -16.44
C GLU A 116 12.64 -8.52 -17.16
N GLU A 117 11.77 -8.44 -18.17
CA GLU A 117 11.48 -7.18 -18.87
C GLU A 117 10.87 -6.15 -17.93
N ALA A 118 9.91 -6.55 -17.08
CA ALA A 118 9.31 -5.67 -16.08
C ALA A 118 10.36 -5.11 -15.12
N MET A 119 11.27 -5.97 -14.63
CA MET A 119 12.36 -5.56 -13.75
C MET A 119 13.35 -4.61 -14.45
N MET A 120 13.65 -4.86 -15.72
CA MET A 120 14.51 -3.99 -16.52
C MET A 120 13.86 -2.61 -16.75
N GLN A 121 12.57 -2.54 -17.05
CA GLN A 121 11.87 -1.26 -17.20
C GLN A 121 11.81 -0.49 -15.88
N LEU A 122 11.61 -1.18 -14.76
CA LEU A 122 11.63 -0.58 -13.42
C LEU A 122 13.02 -0.01 -13.08
N ALA A 123 14.10 -0.70 -13.45
CA ALA A 123 15.46 -0.20 -13.29
C ALA A 123 15.73 1.05 -14.14
N ARG A 124 15.29 1.08 -15.41
CA ARG A 124 15.39 2.26 -16.28
C ARG A 124 14.61 3.45 -15.72
N LEU A 125 13.41 3.20 -15.20
CA LEU A 125 12.59 4.24 -14.57
C LEU A 125 13.31 4.82 -13.34
N LYS A 126 13.96 3.99 -12.51
CA LYS A 126 14.79 4.45 -11.38
C LYS A 126 15.94 5.34 -11.80
N GLU A 127 16.59 4.99 -12.90
CA GLU A 127 17.69 5.78 -13.44
C GLU A 127 17.19 7.11 -14.01
N PHE A 128 16.03 7.13 -14.64
CA PHE A 128 15.40 8.35 -15.17
C PHE A 128 15.00 9.33 -14.06
N VAL A 129 14.46 8.82 -12.95
CA VAL A 129 13.98 9.66 -11.84
C VAL A 129 15.02 9.95 -10.77
N LYS A 130 16.28 9.52 -10.95
CA LYS A 130 17.33 9.62 -9.91
C LYS A 130 17.56 11.05 -9.41
N ASP A 131 17.36 12.04 -10.28
CA ASP A 131 17.55 13.46 -9.99
C ASP A 131 16.25 14.15 -9.50
N ASP A 132 15.11 13.44 -9.56
CA ASP A 132 13.84 13.85 -8.96
C ASP A 132 13.58 13.03 -7.69
N PHE A 133 13.87 13.66 -6.55
CA PHE A 133 13.73 13.06 -5.23
C PHE A 133 12.32 12.48 -4.96
N ILE A 134 11.25 13.12 -5.45
CA ILE A 134 9.88 12.68 -5.18
C ILE A 134 9.58 11.41 -5.98
N SER A 135 9.92 11.42 -7.27
CA SER A 135 9.70 10.29 -8.16
C SER A 135 10.56 9.07 -7.77
N TYR A 136 11.81 9.30 -7.37
CA TYR A 136 12.68 8.23 -6.83
C TYR A 136 12.10 7.61 -5.54
N GLN A 137 11.62 8.42 -4.60
CA GLN A 137 11.03 7.93 -3.36
C GLN A 137 9.73 7.14 -3.58
N GLN A 138 8.90 7.56 -4.55
CA GLN A 138 7.71 6.81 -4.95
C GLN A 138 8.07 5.43 -5.50
N LEU A 139 9.11 5.36 -6.34
CA LEU A 139 9.54 4.11 -6.95
C LEU A 139 10.16 3.12 -5.96
N VAL A 140 10.95 3.63 -4.98
CA VAL A 140 11.45 2.83 -3.85
C VAL A 140 10.29 2.33 -2.97
N SER A 141 9.27 3.15 -2.75
CA SER A 141 8.08 2.76 -1.97
C SER A 141 7.30 1.64 -2.66
N LEU A 142 7.15 1.71 -3.98
CA LEU A 142 6.55 0.64 -4.78
C LEU A 142 7.38 -0.64 -4.69
N GLU A 143 8.70 -0.57 -4.85
CA GLU A 143 9.56 -1.75 -4.74
C GLU A 143 9.44 -2.43 -3.36
N ASN A 144 9.39 -1.67 -2.28
CA ASN A 144 9.19 -2.20 -0.93
C ASN A 144 7.83 -2.90 -0.78
N GLN A 145 6.76 -2.33 -1.34
CA GLN A 145 5.44 -2.96 -1.33
C GLN A 145 5.43 -4.27 -2.11
N TRP A 146 6.09 -4.31 -3.28
CA TRP A 146 6.15 -5.49 -4.13
C TRP A 146 7.02 -6.59 -3.50
N SER A 147 8.14 -6.24 -2.89
CA SER A 147 9.00 -7.15 -2.12
C SER A 147 8.26 -7.77 -0.93
N TRP A 148 7.53 -6.95 -0.17
CA TRP A 148 6.68 -7.42 0.92
C TRP A 148 5.60 -8.38 0.43
N LYS A 149 4.88 -8.02 -0.64
CA LYS A 149 3.86 -8.89 -1.25
C LYS A 149 4.48 -10.22 -1.67
N TRP A 150 5.59 -10.20 -2.40
CA TRP A 150 6.30 -11.40 -2.85
C TRP A 150 6.74 -12.32 -1.71
N ASN A 151 7.27 -11.75 -0.63
CA ASN A 151 7.71 -12.53 0.54
C ASN A 151 6.53 -13.16 1.30
N ASN A 152 5.35 -12.55 1.26
CA ASN A 152 4.15 -13.13 1.85
C ASN A 152 3.46 -14.14 0.94
N PHE A 153 3.46 -13.93 -0.39
CA PHE A 153 2.93 -14.91 -1.35
C PHE A 153 3.74 -16.21 -1.33
N LYS A 154 5.07 -16.16 -1.16
CA LYS A 154 5.91 -17.35 -1.01
C LYS A 154 5.68 -18.12 0.30
N LYS A 155 5.14 -17.49 1.34
CA LYS A 155 4.81 -18.13 2.62
C LYS A 155 3.45 -18.84 2.60
N GLY A 156 2.69 -18.71 1.51
CA GLY A 156 1.35 -19.29 1.35
C GLY A 156 1.26 -20.50 0.42
N VAL A 157 2.38 -21.07 -0.02
CA VAL A 157 2.39 -22.32 -0.81
C VAL A 157 2.96 -23.44 0.08
N PRO A 158 2.19 -24.51 0.38
CA PRO A 158 2.69 -25.67 1.10
C PRO A 158 3.83 -26.38 0.35
#